data_AF-F3FCQ0-F1
#
_entry.id   AF-F3FCQ0-F1
#
_cell.length_a   1.000
_cell.length_b   1.000
_cell.length_c   1.000
_cell.angle_alpha   90.00
_cell.angle_beta   90.00
_cell.angle_gamma   90.00
#
_symmetry.space_group_name_H-M   'P 1'
#
loop_
_entity.id
_entity.type
_entity.pdbx_description
1 polymer ?
#
loop_
_entity_poly.entity_id
_entity_poly.type
_entity_poly.pdbx_seq_one_letter_code
_entity_poly.pdbx_strand_id
1 'polypeptide(L)'
;MTHITGTLYIISAPSGAGKTSLVKALMDAQQEPQHGAQAKIRVSVSHTTRAMRPGEVDGVNYNFVDRATFLSMIEHGDFLEQAEVFGNLYGTSQSHLQQ
;
A
#
# COMPACT_ATOMS: atom_id res chain seq x y z
N MET A 1 -10.16 17.02 21.18
CA MET A 1 -9.96 16.33 19.89
C MET A 1 -10.21 14.86 20.12
N THR A 2 -11.26 14.28 19.54
CA THR A 2 -11.49 12.83 19.56
C THR A 2 -10.47 12.19 18.64
N HIS A 3 -9.46 11.52 19.20
CA HIS A 3 -8.55 10.69 18.43
C HIS A 3 -9.33 9.47 17.92
N ILE A 4 -9.69 9.46 16.65
CA ILE A 4 -10.19 8.26 15.98
C ILE A 4 -8.96 7.42 15.66
N THR A 5 -8.67 6.43 16.49
CA THR A 5 -7.58 5.47 16.25
C THR A 5 -8.08 4.37 15.31
N GLY A 6 -7.53 4.31 14.09
CA GLY A 6 -7.70 3.16 13.21
C GLY A 6 -6.85 1.98 13.67
N THR A 7 -7.27 0.75 13.35
CA THR A 7 -6.46 -0.45 13.58
C THR A 7 -5.56 -0.70 12.38
N LEU A 8 -4.23 -0.70 12.59
CA LEU A 8 -3.26 -1.09 11.57
C LEU A 8 -3.16 -2.62 11.51
N TYR A 9 -3.43 -3.19 10.35
CA TYR A 9 -3.23 -4.61 10.06
C TYR A 9 -1.99 -4.78 9.20
N ILE A 10 -1.02 -5.58 9.68
CA ILE A 10 0.19 -5.93 8.92
C ILE A 10 0.06 -7.38 8.46
N ILE A 11 0.05 -7.59 7.15
CA ILE A 11 0.02 -8.93 6.54
C ILE A 11 1.42 -9.22 6.00
N SER A 12 2.10 -10.21 6.56
CA SER A 12 3.43 -10.66 6.12
C SER A 12 3.38 -12.12 5.67
N ALA A 13 3.99 -12.40 4.51
CA ALA A 13 4.15 -13.74 3.98
C ALA A 13 5.27 -13.75 2.91
N PRO A 14 5.92 -14.90 2.66
CA PRO A 14 6.89 -15.04 1.58
C PRO A 14 6.33 -14.67 0.21
N SER A 15 7.21 -14.39 -0.75
CA SER A 15 6.81 -14.22 -2.15
C SER A 15 6.09 -15.48 -2.64
N GLY A 16 4.97 -15.31 -3.35
CA GLY A 16 4.14 -16.41 -3.85
C GLY A 16 3.14 -17.01 -2.86
N ALA A 17 3.15 -16.63 -1.58
CA ALA A 17 2.27 -17.19 -0.55
C ALA A 17 0.82 -16.61 -0.55
N GLY A 18 0.44 -15.81 -1.54
CA GLY A 18 -0.94 -15.33 -1.70
C GLY A 18 -1.33 -14.05 -0.94
N LYS A 19 -0.38 -13.31 -0.35
CA LYS A 19 -0.63 -12.03 0.35
C LYS A 19 -1.49 -11.05 -0.46
N THR A 20 -1.14 -10.83 -1.72
CA THR A 20 -1.87 -9.90 -2.61
C THR A 20 -3.28 -10.41 -2.88
N SER A 21 -3.44 -11.73 -3.06
CA SER A 21 -4.75 -12.35 -3.28
C SER A 21 -5.66 -12.20 -2.06
N LEU A 22 -5.14 -12.37 -0.85
CA LEU A 22 -5.88 -12.15 0.39
C LEU A 22 -6.35 -10.69 0.53
N VAL A 23 -5.45 -9.73 0.31
CA VAL A 23 -5.79 -8.30 0.36
C VAL A 23 -6.88 -7.96 -0.64
N LYS A 24 -6.79 -8.49 -1.87
CA LYS A 24 -7.83 -8.31 -2.89
C LYS A 24 -9.18 -8.89 -2.45
N ALA A 25 -9.19 -10.14 -1.96
CA ALA A 25 -10.42 -10.79 -1.50
C ALA A 25 -11.08 -10.03 -0.33
N LEU A 26 -10.27 -9.45 0.57
CA LEU A 26 -10.77 -8.57 1.64
C LEU A 26 -11.44 -7.31 1.08
N MET A 27 -10.84 -6.66 0.08
CA MET A 27 -11.42 -5.47 -0.54
C MET A 27 -12.72 -5.79 -1.30
N ASP A 28 -12.75 -6.92 -2.02
CA ASP A 28 -13.91 -7.37 -2.78
C ASP A 28 -15.09 -7.72 -1.83
N ALA A 29 -14.81 -8.43 -0.73
CA ALA A 29 -15.82 -8.79 0.26
C ALA A 29 -16.47 -7.57 0.94
N GLN A 30 -15.76 -6.44 1.04
CA GLN A 30 -16.30 -5.19 1.60
C GLN A 30 -17.33 -4.48 0.71
N GLN A 31 -17.43 -4.87 -0.57
CA GLN A 31 -18.41 -4.32 -1.50
C GLN A 31 -19.75 -5.06 -1.43
N GLU A 32 -19.80 -6.22 -0.75
CA GLU A 32 -21.00 -7.04 -0.61
C GLU A 32 -22.01 -6.40 0.36
N PRO A 33 -23.28 -6.22 -0.04
CA PRO A 33 -24.32 -5.60 0.79
C PRO A 33 -24.56 -6.32 2.13
N GLN A 34 -24.28 -7.62 2.16
CA GLN A 34 -24.48 -8.51 3.31
C GLN A 34 -23.47 -8.26 4.44
N HIS A 35 -22.29 -7.69 4.12
CA HIS A 35 -21.21 -7.39 5.07
C HIS A 35 -21.35 -5.98 5.69
N GLY A 36 -22.59 -5.47 5.70
CA GLY A 36 -22.98 -4.11 6.08
C GLY A 36 -22.25 -3.54 7.29
N ALA A 37 -21.71 -2.33 7.09
CA ALA A 37 -21.24 -1.37 8.10
C ALA A 37 -20.09 -1.79 9.02
N GLN A 38 -19.50 -2.98 8.88
CA GLN A 38 -18.34 -3.37 9.70
C GLN A 38 -17.04 -2.85 9.08
N ALA A 39 -16.45 -1.85 9.75
CA ALA A 39 -15.13 -1.25 9.54
C ALA A 39 -14.59 -1.25 8.08
N LYS A 40 -14.66 -0.09 7.41
CA LYS A 40 -13.96 0.14 6.13
C LYS A 40 -12.47 -0.08 6.32
N ILE A 41 -11.92 -1.11 5.68
CA ILE A 41 -10.48 -1.38 5.62
C ILE A 41 -9.98 -0.64 4.39
N ARG A 42 -8.83 0.01 4.50
CA ARG A 42 -8.15 0.65 3.39
C ARG A 42 -6.80 -0.01 3.20
N VAL A 43 -6.44 -0.25 1.94
CA VAL A 43 -5.10 -0.72 1.60
C VAL A 43 -4.15 0.45 1.62
N SER A 44 -3.00 0.29 2.27
CA SER A 44 -1.87 1.20 2.14
C SER A 44 -1.17 0.93 0.82
N VAL A 45 -1.27 1.83 -0.15
CA VAL A 45 -0.63 1.67 -1.46
C VAL A 45 0.78 2.28 -1.41
N SER A 46 1.81 1.42 -1.35
CA SER A 46 3.21 1.85 -1.30
C SER A 46 3.68 2.42 -2.64
N HIS A 47 4.75 3.22 -2.63
CA HIS A 47 5.46 3.67 -3.81
C HIS A 47 6.52 2.64 -4.21
N THR A 48 6.81 2.52 -5.50
CA THR A 48 7.94 1.70 -5.97
C THR A 48 8.60 2.27 -7.22
N THR A 49 9.91 2.03 -7.36
CA THR A 49 10.67 2.32 -8.59
C THR A 49 10.67 1.19 -9.61
N ARG A 50 10.06 0.05 -9.26
CA ARG A 50 9.92 -1.07 -10.19
C ARG A 50 8.98 -0.68 -11.32
N ALA A 51 9.31 -1.06 -12.55
CA ALA A 51 8.38 -0.95 -13.66
C ALA A 51 7.08 -1.72 -13.40
N MET A 52 5.95 -1.09 -13.74
CA MET A 52 4.62 -1.70 -13.69
C MET A 52 4.57 -2.94 -14.60
N ARG A 53 4.06 -4.06 -14.07
CA ARG A 53 3.87 -5.31 -14.84
C ARG A 53 2.53 -5.29 -15.59
N PRO A 54 2.35 -6.11 -16.63
CA PRO A 54 1.06 -6.26 -17.30
C PRO A 54 -0.04 -6.64 -16.30
N GLY A 55 -1.14 -5.87 -16.32
CA GLY A 55 -2.29 -6.06 -15.44
C GLY A 55 -2.21 -5.34 -14.08
N GLU A 56 -1.07 -4.71 -13.74
CA GLU A 56 -1.01 -3.79 -12.60
C GLU A 56 -1.59 -2.41 -12.99
N VAL A 57 -2.14 -1.71 -12.00
CA VAL A 57 -2.71 -0.38 -12.14
C VAL A 57 -2.05 0.56 -11.13
N ASP A 58 -1.60 1.72 -11.63
CA ASP A 58 -1.02 2.78 -10.81
C ASP A 58 -2.03 3.33 -9.80
N GLY A 59 -1.57 3.59 -8.58
CA GLY A 59 -2.40 4.00 -7.46
C GLY A 59 -3.28 2.89 -6.86
N VAL A 60 -3.27 1.67 -7.42
CA VAL A 60 -4.00 0.50 -6.89
C VAL A 60 -3.03 -0.55 -6.35
N ASN A 61 -2.07 -0.98 -7.17
CA ASN A 61 -1.09 -1.99 -6.76
C ASN A 61 0.10 -1.35 -6.05
N TYR A 62 0.63 -0.28 -6.66
CA TYR A 62 1.66 0.60 -6.14
C TYR A 62 1.44 1.99 -6.76
N ASN A 63 2.05 3.01 -6.17
CA ASN A 63 2.35 4.26 -6.86
C ASN A 63 3.68 4.06 -7.59
N PHE A 64 3.64 3.92 -8.90
CA PHE A 64 4.82 3.67 -9.72
C PHE A 64 5.51 5.00 -10.05
N VAL A 65 6.69 5.22 -9.50
CA VAL A 65 7.47 6.45 -9.68
C VAL A 65 8.84 6.13 -10.22
N ASP A 66 9.49 7.08 -10.89
CA ASP A 66 10.89 6.89 -11.24
C ASP A 66 11.80 7.02 -10.01
N ARG A 67 13.06 6.60 -10.17
CA ARG A 67 14.03 6.61 -9.06
C ARG A 67 14.33 8.02 -8.55
N ALA A 68 14.37 9.02 -9.44
CA ALA A 68 14.65 10.40 -9.06
C ALA A 68 13.54 10.97 -8.16
N THR A 69 12.29 10.72 -8.52
CA THR A 69 11.10 11.07 -7.74
C THR A 69 11.13 10.39 -6.37
N PHE A 70 11.41 9.09 -6.33
CA PHE A 70 11.50 8.35 -5.07
C PHE A 70 12.58 8.90 -4.13
N LEU A 71 13.76 9.23 -4.66
CA LEU A 71 14.85 9.82 -3.88
C LEU A 71 14.48 11.21 -3.34
N SER A 72 13.82 12.04 -4.15
CA SER A 72 13.28 13.33 -3.69
C SER A 72 12.30 13.14 -2.54
N MET A 73 11.40 12.15 -2.60
CA MET A 73 10.47 11.85 -1.49
C MET A 73 11.19 11.41 -0.20
N ILE A 74 12.31 10.69 -0.31
CA ILE A 74 13.16 10.38 0.86
C ILE A 74 13.71 11.67 1.47
N GLU A 75 14.24 12.59 0.65
CA GLU A 75 14.81 13.86 1.12
C GLU A 75 13.77 14.75 1.83
N HIS A 76 12.52 14.69 1.39
CA HIS A 76 11.40 15.41 2.02
C HIS A 76 10.85 14.72 3.27
N GLY A 77 11.29 13.50 3.59
CA GLY A 77 10.80 12.75 4.75
C GLY A 77 9.38 12.18 4.57
N ASP A 78 8.97 11.90 3.33
CA ASP A 78 7.59 11.50 3.01
C ASP A 78 7.24 10.06 3.40
N PHE A 79 8.24 9.22 3.72
CA PHE A 79 8.07 7.79 3.98
C PHE A 79 8.14 7.44 5.47
N LEU A 80 7.21 6.59 5.91
CA LEU A 80 7.25 5.94 7.23
C LEU A 80 8.26 4.79 7.27
N GLU A 81 8.37 4.08 6.16
CA GLU A 81 9.34 3.02 5.93
C GLU A 81 9.74 2.99 4.47
N GLN A 82 10.98 2.56 4.21
CA GLN A 82 11.48 2.33 2.87
C GLN A 82 12.54 1.22 2.86
N ALA A 83 12.62 0.49 1.76
CA ALA A 83 13.58 -0.59 1.56
C ALA A 83 13.96 -0.77 0.08
N GLU A 84 15.17 -1.29 -0.16
CA GLU A 84 15.60 -1.74 -1.48
C GLU A 84 15.49 -3.27 -1.58
N VAL A 85 14.75 -3.75 -2.58
CA VAL A 85 14.52 -5.18 -2.82
C VAL A 85 14.73 -5.48 -4.29
N PHE A 86 15.69 -6.36 -4.58
CA PHE A 86 16.10 -6.74 -5.95
C PHE A 86 16.37 -5.51 -6.84
N GLY A 87 17.06 -4.50 -6.32
CA GLY A 87 17.43 -3.28 -7.05
C GLY A 87 16.31 -2.27 -7.27
N ASN A 88 15.13 -2.49 -6.69
CA ASN A 88 14.00 -1.55 -6.74
C ASN A 88 13.70 -1.02 -5.34
N LEU A 89 13.35 0.26 -5.24
CA LEU A 89 12.94 0.88 -3.99
C LEU A 89 11.45 0.68 -3.78
N TYR A 90 11.07 0.55 -2.50
CA TYR A 90 9.69 0.45 -2.03
C TYR A 90 9.55 1.31 -0.79
N GLY A 91 8.42 2.01 -0.64
CA GLY A 91 8.19 2.81 0.55
C GLY A 91 6.72 3.15 0.80
N THR A 92 6.33 3.16 2.06
CA THR A 92 4.98 3.52 2.50
C THR A 92 4.93 4.97 2.93
N SER A 93 4.17 5.79 2.22
CA SER A 93 4.10 7.23 2.48
C SER A 93 3.25 7.54 3.72
N GLN A 94 3.75 8.46 4.56
CA GLN A 94 3.04 8.92 5.76
C GLN A 94 1.76 9.67 5.41
N SER A 95 1.84 10.57 4.42
CA SER A 95 0.70 11.40 4.01
C SER A 95 -0.44 10.57 3.44
N HIS A 96 -0.14 9.43 2.81
CA HIS A 96 -1.15 8.50 2.31
C HIS A 96 -1.91 7.77 3.42
N LEU A 97 -1.27 7.45 4.55
CA LEU A 97 -1.92 6.77 5.68
C LEU A 97 -2.77 7.69 6.55
N GLN A 98 -2.50 9.00 6.53
CA GLN A 98 -3.19 9.99 7.38
C GLN A 98 -4.47 10.56 6.76
N GLN A 99 -4.79 10.18 5.52
CA GLN A 99 -6.04 10.52 4.82
C GLN A 99 -7.12 9.47 5.05
#